data_AF-A0A3M2WC79-F1
#
_entry.id   AF-A0A3M2WC79-F1
#
_cell.length_a   1.000
_cell.length_b   1.000
_cell.length_c   1.000
_cell.angle_alpha   90.00
_cell.angle_beta   90.00
_cell.angle_gamma   90.00
#
_symmetry.space_group_name_H-M   'P 1'
#
loop_
_entity.id
_entity.type
_entity.pdbx_description
1 polymer ?
#
loop_
_entity_poly.entity_id
_entity_poly.type
_entity_poly.pdbx_seq_one_letter_code
_entity_poly.pdbx_strand_id
1 'polypeptide(L)'
;MVDPISVSLKLAEDIAAGDLTRQLSVVGSDEASRLMNALNTMSGNLRSTIHEISGASAQLSTAAVEMTSITESADRTLQQQNSEIEQAATAVNEMSAAVEEVARNATSTSEAARQSSLS
;
A
#
# COMPACT_ATOMS: atom_id res chain seq x y z
N MET A 1 -56.61 2.25 -11.89
CA MET A 1 -55.90 0.97 -11.67
C MET A 1 -54.47 1.20 -12.14
N VAL A 2 -53.46 0.91 -11.33
CA VAL A 2 -52.05 1.10 -11.72
C VAL A 2 -51.65 -0.06 -12.65
N ASP A 3 -51.02 0.24 -13.78
CA ASP A 3 -50.57 -0.78 -14.75
C ASP A 3 -49.24 -1.39 -14.27
N PRO A 4 -49.19 -2.69 -13.92
CA PRO A 4 -47.99 -3.38 -13.44
C PRO A 4 -46.79 -3.29 -14.39
N ILE A 5 -47.03 -3.25 -15.70
CA ILE A 5 -45.96 -3.18 -16.69
C ILE A 5 -45.36 -1.77 -16.74
N SER A 6 -46.20 -0.74 -16.66
CA SER A 6 -45.74 0.66 -16.64
C SER A 6 -44.86 0.96 -15.42
N VAL A 7 -45.22 0.47 -14.23
CA VAL A 7 -44.39 0.66 -13.03
C VAL A 7 -43.10 -0.15 -13.07
N SER A 8 -43.13 -1.34 -13.69
CA SER A 8 -41.94 -2.16 -13.90
C SER A 8 -40.95 -1.47 -14.84
N LEU A 9 -41.45 -0.92 -15.95
CA LEU A 9 -40.64 -0.12 -16.87
C LEU A 9 -40.04 1.08 -16.15
N LYS A 10 -40.81 1.78 -15.32
CA LYS A 10 -40.31 2.94 -14.60
C LYS A 10 -39.19 2.59 -13.61
N LEU A 11 -39.31 1.47 -12.89
CA LEU A 11 -38.22 1.00 -12.03
C LEU A 11 -36.98 0.64 -12.86
N ALA A 12 -37.13 0.00 -14.01
CA ALA A 12 -36.00 -0.34 -14.87
C ALA A 12 -35.27 0.92 -15.38
N GLU A 13 -36.01 1.97 -15.75
CA GLU A 13 -35.45 3.28 -16.11
C GLU A 13 -34.71 3.93 -14.94
N ASP A 14 -35.28 3.89 -13.74
CA ASP A 14 -34.67 4.45 -12.53
C ASP A 14 -33.38 3.69 -12.18
N ILE A 15 -33.36 2.35 -12.27
CA ILE A 15 -32.14 1.53 -12.13
C ILE A 15 -31.09 1.90 -13.18
N ALA A 16 -31.49 2.06 -14.45
CA ALA A 16 -30.59 2.44 -15.53
C ALA A 16 -30.00 3.86 -15.34
N ALA A 17 -30.74 4.76 -14.69
CA ALA A 17 -30.27 6.07 -14.28
C ALA A 17 -29.39 6.05 -13.00
N GLY A 18 -29.26 4.88 -12.36
CA GLY A 18 -28.47 4.68 -11.14
C GLY A 18 -29.24 4.87 -9.83
N ASP A 19 -30.55 5.08 -9.87
CA ASP A 19 -31.40 5.13 -8.67
C ASP A 19 -31.82 3.70 -8.26
N LEU A 20 -31.12 3.16 -7.27
CA LEU A 20 -31.40 1.85 -6.68
C LEU A 20 -32.21 1.94 -5.37
N THR A 21 -32.75 3.12 -5.05
CA THR A 21 -33.45 3.35 -3.76
C THR A 21 -34.91 2.91 -3.80
N ARG A 22 -35.48 2.75 -5.00
CA ARG A 22 -36.89 2.43 -5.20
C ARG A 22 -37.14 0.94 -5.16
N GLN A 23 -38.32 0.59 -4.66
CA GLN A 23 -38.80 -0.79 -4.59
C GLN A 23 -40.25 -0.85 -5.04
N LEU A 24 -40.58 -1.87 -5.83
CA LEU A 24 -41.96 -2.12 -6.26
C LEU A 24 -42.70 -2.93 -5.20
N SER A 25 -43.95 -2.54 -4.90
CA SER A 25 -44.88 -3.40 -4.16
C SER A 25 -45.48 -4.41 -5.13
N VAL A 26 -45.24 -5.70 -4.86
CA VAL A 26 -45.67 -6.79 -5.75
C VAL A 26 -46.97 -7.38 -5.24
N VAL A 27 -47.98 -7.41 -6.11
CA VAL A 27 -49.29 -8.01 -5.84
C VAL A 27 -49.66 -8.92 -7.00
N GLY A 28 -50.29 -10.06 -6.70
CA GLY A 28 -50.68 -11.05 -7.71
C GLY A 28 -49.65 -12.17 -7.91
N SER A 29 -49.98 -13.13 -8.78
CA SER A 29 -49.21 -14.36 -8.98
C SER A 29 -48.97 -14.67 -10.46
N ASP A 30 -49.04 -13.66 -11.32
CA ASP A 30 -48.87 -13.78 -12.77
C ASP A 30 -47.45 -13.38 -13.22
N GLU A 31 -47.23 -13.34 -14.53
CA GLU A 31 -45.95 -12.96 -15.13
C GLU A 31 -45.53 -11.52 -14.76
N ALA A 32 -46.49 -10.61 -14.57
CA ALA A 32 -46.18 -9.25 -14.15
C ALA A 32 -45.64 -9.21 -12.72
N SER A 33 -46.25 -9.96 -11.80
CA SER A 33 -45.75 -10.04 -10.42
C SER A 33 -44.37 -10.72 -10.34
N ARG A 34 -44.10 -11.70 -11.21
CA ARG A 34 -42.76 -12.32 -11.36
C ARG A 34 -41.72 -11.33 -11.88
N LEU A 35 -42.06 -10.49 -12.88
CA LEU A 35 -41.17 -9.45 -13.40
C LEU A 35 -40.81 -8.42 -12.33
N MET A 36 -41.80 -7.93 -11.58
CA MET A 36 -41.58 -6.95 -10.51
C MET A 36 -40.65 -7.50 -9.40
N ASN A 37 -40.83 -8.78 -9.03
CA ASN A 37 -39.93 -9.46 -8.09
C ASN A 37 -38.49 -9.58 -8.62
N ALA A 38 -38.32 -9.90 -9.90
CA ALA A 38 -37.00 -9.99 -10.53
C ALA A 38 -36.29 -8.62 -10.55
N LEU A 39 -37.02 -7.54 -10.85
CA LEU A 39 -36.47 -6.18 -10.82
C LEU A 39 -36.07 -5.73 -9.41
N ASN A 40 -36.90 -6.03 -8.39
CA ASN A 40 -36.54 -5.77 -7.00
C ASN A 40 -35.25 -6.53 -6.60
N THR A 41 -35.13 -7.79 -7.01
CA THR A 41 -33.95 -8.61 -6.74
C THR A 41 -32.71 -8.04 -7.44
N MET A 42 -32.84 -7.63 -8.71
CA MET A 42 -31.76 -7.00 -9.47
C MET A 42 -31.28 -5.70 -8.81
N SER A 43 -32.21 -4.80 -8.44
CA SER A 43 -31.89 -3.56 -7.73
C SER A 43 -31.18 -3.83 -6.40
N GLY A 44 -31.67 -4.81 -5.63
CA GLY A 44 -31.06 -5.25 -4.37
C GLY A 44 -29.61 -5.75 -4.56
N ASN A 45 -29.38 -6.60 -5.55
CA ASN A 45 -28.04 -7.12 -5.85
C ASN A 45 -27.09 -6.01 -6.29
N LEU A 46 -27.52 -5.13 -7.19
CA LEU A 46 -26.72 -3.99 -7.63
C LEU A 46 -26.34 -3.09 -6.44
N ARG A 47 -27.29 -2.83 -5.53
CA ARG A 47 -27.03 -2.03 -4.33
C ARG A 47 -26.02 -2.70 -3.40
N SER A 48 -26.10 -4.03 -3.23
CA SER A 48 -25.10 -4.80 -2.46
C SER A 48 -23.71 -4.68 -3.08
N THR A 49 -23.61 -4.89 -4.40
CA THR A 49 -22.33 -4.78 -5.12
C THR A 49 -21.72 -3.38 -4.99
N ILE A 50 -22.52 -2.32 -5.11
CA ILE A 50 -22.04 -0.94 -4.91
C ILE A 50 -21.56 -0.71 -3.46
N HIS A 51 -22.24 -1.28 -2.47
CA HIS A 51 -21.81 -1.21 -1.08
C HIS A 51 -20.47 -1.95 -0.87
N GLU A 52 -20.31 -3.14 -1.46
CA GLU A 52 -19.07 -3.91 -1.39
C GLU A 52 -17.91 -3.16 -2.05
N ILE A 53 -18.12 -2.57 -3.23
CA ILE A 53 -17.12 -1.74 -3.93
C ILE A 53 -16.74 -0.52 -3.07
N SER A 54 -17.72 0.14 -2.46
CA SER A 54 -17.48 1.29 -1.58
C SER A 54 -16.65 0.89 -0.35
N GLY A 55 -16.97 -0.26 0.24
CA GLY A 55 -16.20 -0.83 1.35
C GLY A 55 -14.77 -1.18 0.96
N ALA A 56 -14.57 -1.85 -0.17
CA ALA A 56 -13.24 -2.17 -0.70
C ALA A 56 -12.42 -0.91 -1.02
N SER A 57 -13.07 0.13 -1.56
CA SER A 57 -12.42 1.42 -1.85
C SER A 57 -11.97 2.12 -0.56
N ALA A 58 -12.78 2.08 0.49
CA ALA A 58 -12.42 2.60 1.80
C ALA A 58 -11.23 1.84 2.41
N GLN A 59 -11.23 0.50 2.32
CA GLN A 59 -10.11 -0.33 2.78
C GLN A 59 -8.81 -0.04 2.00
N LEU A 60 -8.91 0.12 0.68
CA LEU A 60 -7.77 0.50 -0.16
C LEU A 60 -7.21 1.87 0.22
N SER A 61 -8.08 2.84 0.51
CA SER A 61 -7.67 4.16 0.99
C SER A 61 -6.91 4.08 2.32
N THR A 62 -7.38 3.26 3.26
CA THR A 62 -6.69 3.03 4.54
C THR A 62 -5.32 2.39 4.31
N ALA A 63 -5.25 1.34 3.48
CA ALA A 63 -4.00 0.67 3.15
C ALA A 63 -2.99 1.61 2.47
N ALA A 64 -3.45 2.55 1.63
CA ALA A 64 -2.60 3.56 1.01
C ALA A 64 -1.99 4.50 2.06
N VAL A 65 -2.79 4.96 3.04
CA VAL A 65 -2.29 5.80 4.14
C VAL A 65 -1.27 5.06 5.01
N GLU A 66 -1.54 3.80 5.34
CA GLU A 66 -0.58 2.95 6.07
C GLU A 66 0.73 2.77 5.29
N MET A 67 0.64 2.54 3.97
CA MET A 67 1.81 2.42 3.11
C MET A 67 2.64 3.71 3.09
N THR A 68 2.00 4.89 2.99
CA THR A 68 2.71 6.17 3.11
C THR A 68 3.45 6.27 4.43
N SER A 69 2.81 5.92 5.55
CA SER A 69 3.47 5.93 6.87
C SER A 69 4.65 4.97 6.94
N ILE A 70 4.55 3.79 6.33
CA ILE A 70 5.64 2.80 6.26
C ILE A 70 6.79 3.36 5.42
N THR A 71 6.49 3.94 4.26
CA THR A 71 7.50 4.54 3.37
C THR A 71 8.24 5.69 4.06
N GLU A 72 7.55 6.57 4.78
CA GLU A 72 8.20 7.64 5.55
C GLU A 72 9.13 7.10 6.65
N SER A 73 8.74 6.01 7.31
CA SER A 73 9.58 5.35 8.32
C SER A 73 10.82 4.70 7.69
N ALA A 74 10.63 4.06 6.52
CA ALA A 74 11.71 3.46 5.76
C ALA A 74 12.73 4.52 5.27
N ASP A 75 12.26 5.68 4.80
CA ASP A 75 13.13 6.79 4.39
C ASP A 75 14.01 7.27 5.55
N ARG A 76 13.43 7.49 6.73
CA ARG A 76 14.21 7.86 7.94
C ARG A 76 15.23 6.78 8.32
N THR A 77 14.85 5.51 8.22
CA THR A 77 15.75 4.38 8.51
C THR A 77 16.91 4.33 7.51
N LEU A 78 16.64 4.57 6.23
CA LEU A 78 17.68 4.62 5.20
C LEU A 78 18.63 5.80 5.40
N GLN A 79 18.14 6.97 5.82
CA GLN A 79 19.00 8.11 6.16
C GLN A 79 19.92 7.78 7.33
N GLN A 80 19.41 7.13 8.37
CA GLN A 80 20.22 6.68 9.51
C GLN A 80 21.29 5.66 9.08
N GLN A 81 20.89 4.66 8.28
CA GLN A 81 21.82 3.64 7.78
C GLN A 81 22.90 4.25 6.86
N ASN A 82 22.56 5.25 6.06
CA ASN A 82 23.53 5.97 5.24
C ASN A 82 24.59 6.66 6.12
N SER A 83 24.16 7.35 7.18
CA SER A 83 25.09 7.98 8.13
C SER A 83 26.00 6.95 8.83
N GLU A 84 25.46 5.78 9.20
CA GLU A 84 26.26 4.69 9.77
C GLU A 84 27.30 4.15 8.79
N ILE A 85 26.96 4.05 7.50
CA ILE A 85 27.89 3.64 6.44
C ILE A 85 29.00 4.68 6.26
N GLU A 86 28.67 5.97 6.26
CA GLU A 86 29.67 7.05 6.19
C GLU A 86 30.65 7.01 7.37
N GLN A 87 30.14 6.74 8.58
CA GLN A 87 30.97 6.56 9.77
C GLN A 87 31.86 5.31 9.66
N ALA A 88 31.31 4.19 9.19
CA ALA A 88 32.07 2.97 8.99
C ALA A 88 33.18 3.16 7.94
N ALA A 89 32.90 3.88 6.85
CA ALA A 89 33.90 4.21 5.83
C ALA A 89 35.02 5.10 6.41
N THR A 90 34.66 6.09 7.23
CA THR A 90 35.63 6.91 7.97
C THR A 90 36.51 6.05 8.87
N ALA A 91 35.91 5.16 9.66
CA ALA A 91 36.65 4.25 10.54
C ALA A 91 37.58 3.32 9.75
N VAL A 92 37.16 2.81 8.58
CA VAL A 92 38.03 2.02 7.71
C VAL A 92 39.23 2.83 7.22
N ASN A 93 39.03 4.08 6.80
CA ASN A 93 40.14 4.95 6.40
C ASN A 93 41.12 5.21 7.56
N GLU A 94 40.61 5.48 8.76
CA GLU A 94 41.44 5.67 9.96
C GLU A 94 42.21 4.39 10.33
N MET A 95 41.55 3.22 10.27
CA MET A 95 42.20 1.93 10.49
C MET A 95 43.28 1.64 9.45
N SER A 96 43.05 1.95 8.18
CA SER A 96 44.07 1.82 7.12
C SER A 96 45.28 2.71 7.40
N ALA A 97 45.06 3.97 7.78
CA ALA A 97 46.14 4.88 8.16
C ALA A 97 46.94 4.38 9.37
N ALA A 98 46.26 3.87 10.39
CA ALA A 98 46.90 3.27 11.57
C ALA A 98 47.75 2.04 11.21
N VAL A 99 47.24 1.16 10.33
CA VAL A 99 47.99 0.00 9.83
C VAL A 99 49.25 0.43 9.08
N GLU A 100 49.16 1.45 8.21
CA GLU A 100 50.34 1.99 7.53
C GLU A 100 51.36 2.58 8.52
N GLU A 101 50.90 3.29 9.55
CA GLU A 101 51.78 3.85 10.58
C GLU A 101 52.51 2.74 11.35
N VAL A 102 51.79 1.68 11.75
CA VAL A 102 52.39 0.50 12.40
C VAL A 102 53.42 -0.16 11.49
N ALA A 103 53.12 -0.32 10.20
CA ALA A 103 54.07 -0.89 9.24
C ALA A 103 55.34 -0.02 9.11
N ARG A 104 55.20 1.30 8.97
CA ARG A 104 56.33 2.24 8.92
C ARG A 104 57.18 2.19 10.19
N ASN A 105 56.55 2.16 11.37
CA ASN A 105 57.24 2.05 12.65
C ASN A 105 58.00 0.73 12.80
N ALA A 106 57.43 -0.39 12.33
CA ALA A 106 58.10 -1.68 12.33
C ALA A 106 59.34 -1.69 11.43
N THR A 107 59.26 -1.13 10.22
CA THR A 107 60.41 -0.99 9.31
C THR A 107 61.49 -0.11 9.92
N SER A 108 61.15 1.07 10.44
CA SER A 108 62.11 1.99 11.06
C SER A 108 62.83 1.35 12.27
N THR A 109 62.08 0.64 13.12
CA THR A 109 62.64 -0.10 14.26
C THR A 109 63.61 -1.19 13.80
N SER A 110 63.27 -1.92 12.75
CA SER A 110 64.14 -2.96 12.16
C SER A 110 65.45 -2.37 11.62
N GLU A 111 65.38 -1.23 10.92
CA GLU A 111 66.56 -0.52 10.40
C GLU A 111 67.46 -0.01 11.53
N ALA A 112 66.89 0.60 12.58
CA ALA A 112 67.63 1.08 13.74
C ALA A 112 68.34 -0.06 14.51
N ALA A 113 67.66 -1.20 14.67
CA ALA A 113 68.25 -2.39 15.28
C ALA A 113 69.44 -2.90 14.46
N ARG A 114 69.32 -2.91 13.12
CA ARG A 114 70.40 -3.30 12.22
C ARG A 114 71.60 -2.35 12.27
N GLN A 115 71.38 -1.03 12.33
CA GLN A 115 72.47 -0.06 12.50
C GLN A 115 73.20 -0.22 13.84
N SER A 116 72.45 -0.44 14.92
CA SER A 116 73.02 -0.63 16.26
C SER A 116 73.88 -1.90 16.35
N SER A 117 73.52 -2.96 15.61
CA SER A 117 74.32 -4.19 15.56
C SER A 117 75.63 -4.06 14.77
N LEU A 118 75.79 -2.99 13.99
CA LEU A 118 76.97 -2.72 13.16
C LEU A 118 77.93 -1.69 13.79
N SER A 119 77.52 -1.03 14.88
CA SER A 119 78.34 -0.09 15.66
C SER A 119 78.98 -0.78 16.86
#